data_AF-A0A2V6PA59-F1
#
_entry.id   AF-A0A2V6PA59-F1
#
_cell.length_a   1.000
_cell.length_b   1.000
_cell.length_c   1.000
_cell.angle_alpha   90.00
_cell.angle_beta   90.00
_cell.angle_gamma   90.00
#
_symmetry.space_group_name_H-M   'P 1'
#
loop_
_entity.id
_entity.type
_entity.pdbx_description
1 polymer ?
#
loop_
_entity_poly.entity_id
_entity_poly.type
_entity_poly.pdbx_seq_one_letter_code
_entity_poly.pdbx_strand_id
1 'polypeptide(L)' 'MAIALLSRHPLRAGDSVQLASCLYLRTHLEDLRVLAFDDRLNDAARAEGFLLVSGAEHG' A
#
# COMPACT_ATOMS: atom_id res chain seq x y z
N MET A 1 -11.61 3.65 -7.38
CA MET A 1 -10.65 3.61 -6.26
C MET A 1 -9.22 3.95 -6.69
N ALA A 2 -8.61 3.27 -7.67
CA ALA A 2 -7.23 3.57 -8.09
C ALA A 2 -7.00 5.01 -8.62
N ILE A 3 -7.91 5.56 -9.42
CA ILE A 3 -7.80 6.95 -9.94
C ILE A 3 -7.87 8.00 -8.81
N ALA A 4 -8.63 7.74 -7.75
CA ALA A 4 -8.67 8.62 -6.59
C ALA A 4 -7.35 8.60 -5.81
N LEU A 5 -6.65 7.46 -5.77
CA LEU A 5 -5.32 7.35 -5.16
C LEU A 5 -4.25 8.09 -5.97
N LEU A 6 -4.34 8.08 -7.31
CA LEU A 6 -3.47 8.90 -8.17
C LEU A 6 -3.58 10.40 -7.87
N SER A 7 -4.72 10.85 -7.37
CA SER A 7 -4.94 12.26 -7.00
C SER A 7 -4.48 12.58 -5.57
N ARG A 8 -4.35 11.56 -4.70
CA ARG A 8 -3.99 11.69 -3.29
C ARG A 8 -2.50 11.45 -3.04
N HIS A 9 -1.88 10.62 -3.87
CA HIS A 9 -0.49 10.19 -3.74
C HIS A 9 0.20 10.25 -5.11
N PRO A 10 1.45 10.72 -5.20
CA PRO A 10 2.21 10.77 -6.46
C PRO A 10 2.75 9.39 -6.86
N LEU A 11 1.85 8.41 -7.03
CA LEU A 11 2.16 7.02 -7.36
C LEU A 11 2.18 6.78 -8.87
N ARG A 12 2.97 5.79 -9.30
CA ARG A 12 2.87 5.26 -10.67
C ARG A 12 1.56 4.46 -10.80
N ALA A 13 1.16 4.20 -12.04
CA ALA A 13 -0.08 3.45 -12.29
C ALA A 13 -0.09 2.07 -11.63
N GLY A 14 1.03 1.32 -11.70
CA GLY A 14 1.17 0.02 -11.04
C GLY A 14 1.00 0.10 -9.53
N ASP A 15 1.74 1.00 -8.88
CA ASP A 15 1.69 1.22 -7.42
C ASP A 15 0.29 1.64 -6.95
N SER A 16 -0.41 2.43 -7.76
CA SER A 16 -1.80 2.86 -7.49
C SER A 16 -2.79 1.71 -7.53
N VAL A 17 -2.63 0.78 -8.48
CA VAL A 17 -3.44 -0.45 -8.55
C VAL A 17 -3.12 -1.34 -7.36
N GLN A 18 -1.84 -1.52 -7.02
CA GLN A 18 -1.43 -2.31 -5.86
C GLN A 18 -2.03 -1.77 -4.56
N LEU A 19 -1.92 -0.47 -4.30
CA LEU A 19 -2.49 0.16 -3.10
C LEU A 19 -4.03 0.06 -3.08
N ALA A 20 -4.70 0.20 -4.24
CA ALA A 20 -6.14 0.00 -4.33
C ALA A 20 -6.55 -1.45 -3.99
N SER A 21 -5.78 -2.44 -4.44
CA SER A 21 -5.99 -3.84 -4.09
C SER A 21 -5.81 -4.09 -2.58
N CYS A 22 -4.79 -3.49 -1.95
CA CYS A 22 -4.62 -3.57 -0.50
C CYS A 22 -5.82 -2.97 0.26
N LEU A 23 -6.33 -1.81 -0.18
CA LEU A 23 -7.51 -1.18 0.42
C LEU A 23 -8.76 -2.05 0.30
N TYR A 24 -8.95 -2.71 -0.83
CA TYR A 24 -10.03 -3.67 -1.01
C TYR A 24 -9.85 -4.89 -0.11
N LEU A 25 -8.66 -5.49 -0.05
CA LEU A 25 -8.40 -6.68 0.78
C LEU A 25 -8.53 -6.40 2.29
N ARG A 26 -8.25 -5.17 2.74
CA ARG A 26 -8.42 -4.77 4.15
C ARG A 26 -9.87 -4.90 4.64
N THR A 27 -10.87 -4.89 3.76
CA THR A 27 -12.27 -5.14 4.16
C THR A 27 -12.58 -6.61 4.37
N HIS A 28 -11.63 -7.50 4.08
CA HIS A 28 -11.81 -8.96 4.13
C HIS A 28 -10.76 -9.67 5.00
N LEU A 29 -9.68 -8.98 5.41
CA LEU A 29 -8.56 -9.54 6.15
C LEU A 29 -8.24 -8.66 7.37
N GLU A 30 -8.06 -9.29 8.54
CA GLU A 30 -7.85 -8.57 9.81
C GLU A 30 -6.42 -8.05 10.02
N ASP A 31 -5.39 -8.73 9.51
CA ASP A 31 -3.96 -8.36 9.67
C ASP A 31 -3.25 -8.24 8.32
N LEU A 32 -3.73 -7.31 7.47
CA LEU A 32 -3.10 -7.04 6.18
C LEU A 32 -1.91 -6.08 6.33
N ARG A 33 -0.71 -6.58 6.05
CA ARG A 33 0.53 -5.80 6.03
C ARG A 33 1.03 -5.61 4.60
N VAL A 34 1.71 -4.49 4.35
CA VAL A 34 2.27 -4.14 3.04
C VAL A 34 3.78 -4.30 3.05
N LEU A 35 4.33 -5.02 2.08
CA LEU A 35 5.75 -5.05 1.78
C LEU A 35 5.97 -4.39 0.43
N ALA A 36 6.77 -3.33 0.40
CA ALA A 36 7.26 -2.73 -0.84
C ALA A 36 8.70 -2.25 -0.64
N PHE A 37 9.50 -2.38 -1.69
CA PHE A 37 10.86 -1.83 -1.73
C PHE A 37 10.89 -0.40 -2.29
N ASP A 38 9.74 0.12 -2.72
CA ASP A 38 9.60 1.49 -3.20
C ASP A 38 9.11 2.38 -2.05
N ASP A 39 9.90 3.42 -1.74
CA ASP A 39 9.60 4.33 -0.64
C ASP A 39 8.31 5.12 -0.86
N ARG A 40 7.98 5.47 -2.10
CA ARG A 40 6.75 6.24 -2.39
C ARG A 40 5.51 5.40 -2.13
N LEU A 41 5.56 4.11 -2.49
CA LEU A 41 4.48 3.18 -2.18
C LEU A 41 4.39 2.91 -0.69
N ASN A 42 5.52 2.77 0.01
CA ASN A 42 5.56 2.64 1.46
C ASN A 42 4.92 3.85 2.17
N ASP A 43 5.24 5.06 1.73
CA ASP A 43 4.68 6.29 2.30
C ASP A 43 3.18 6.43 2.03
N ALA A 44 2.73 6.11 0.81
CA ALA A 44 1.31 6.11 0.49
C ALA A 44 0.54 5.04 1.29
N ALA A 45 1.12 3.85 1.47
CA ALA A 45 0.53 2.80 2.29
C ALA A 45 0.42 3.23 3.77
N ARG A 46 1.46 3.84 4.35
CA ARG A 46 1.39 4.41 5.70
C ARG A 46 0.32 5.51 5.80
N ALA A 47 0.23 6.39 4.82
CA ALA A 47 -0.75 7.47 4.79
C ALA A 47 -2.21 6.95 4.71
N GLU A 48 -2.42 5.80 4.07
CA GLU A 48 -3.71 5.09 4.04
C GLU A 48 -3.92 4.17 5.27
N GLY A 49 -2.99 4.17 6.23
CA GLY A 49 -3.10 3.48 7.52
C GLY A 49 -2.65 2.01 7.53
N PHE A 50 -1.85 1.58 6.56
CA PHE A 50 -1.29 0.23 6.55
C PHE A 50 -0.06 0.11 7.45
N LEU A 51 0.08 -1.05 8.08
CA LEU A 51 1.34 -1.49 8.68
C LEU A 51 2.26 -2.01 7.58
N LEU A 52 3.53 -1.62 7.65
CA LEU A 52 4.54 -2.13 6.72
C LEU A 52 5.28 -3.31 7.34
N VAL A 53 5.64 -4.27 6.50
CA VAL A 53 6.55 -5.33 6.91
C VAL A 53 7.96 -4.77 7.01
N SER A 54 8.61 -4.97 8.16
CA SER A 54 10.03 -4.65 8.31
C SER A 54 10.87 -5.75 7.64
N GLY A 55 11.93 -5.38 6.93
CA GLY A 55 12.83 -6.32 6.27
C GLY A 55 13.52 -7.33 7.21
N ALA A 56 13.41 -7.19 8.53
CA ALA A 56 13.95 -8.13 9.51
C ALA A 56 13.18 -9.46 9.59
N GLU A 57 11.95 -9.54 9.05
CA GLU A 57 11.11 -10.76 9.13
C GLU A 57 11.25 -11.69 7.92
N HIS A 58 12.11 -11.34 6.95
CA HIS A 58 12.35 -12.09 5.70
C HIS A 58 13.81 -12.53 5.53
N GLY A 59 14.57 -12.62 6.63
CA GLY A 59 15.96 -13.12 6.67
C GLY A 59 16.02 -14.64 6.84
#